data_AF-A0A925S6K8-F1
#
_entry.id   AF-A0A925S6K8-F1
#
_cell.length_a   1.000
_cell.length_b   1.000
_cell.length_c   1.000
_cell.angle_alpha   90.00
_cell.angle_beta   90.00
_cell.angle_gamma   90.00
#
_symmetry.space_group_name_H-M   'P 1'
#
loop_
_entity.id
_entity.type
_entity.pdbx_description
1 polymer ?
#
loop_
_entity_poly.entity_id
_entity_poly.type
_entity_poly.pdbx_seq_one_letter_code
_entity_poly.pdbx_strand_id
1 'polypeptide(L)'
;MTKLAENQKSATDISAESGAQSAVVSTKTPASVTRGSVRTSDYVKRLQIRQEYQLLKTHVIFGLTMGWMLTLTGAFRTYILMEGGASTVILALGVAFLVITLISPNQMAYPQNLLKTIAEFVGTYLFKGVLSLVYFLTILPAGLIYQKKNGGVPFYSWTDEKPATIEGWADKISSDEKTKSAGSDLPSWLQPLQVISYFILHSEMIFLPCLILLLLLGLIGIFVQSSALAPFIYTLF
;
A
#
# COMPACT_ATOMS: atom_id res chain seq x y z
N MET A 1 -21.89 -7.59 -42.39
CA MET A 1 -21.86 -6.34 -43.17
C MET A 1 -21.08 -5.33 -42.33
N THR A 2 -19.92 -4.78 -42.66
CA THR A 2 -18.99 -4.81 -43.81
C THR A 2 -17.77 -3.97 -43.37
N LYS A 3 -16.60 -4.14 -44.03
CA LYS A 3 -15.26 -3.50 -43.82
C LYS A 3 -14.33 -4.31 -42.90
N LEU A 4 -13.33 -5.09 -43.36
CA LEU A 4 -12.43 -5.03 -44.54
C LEU A 4 -11.66 -3.71 -44.67
N ALA A 5 -10.39 -3.74 -44.23
CA ALA A 5 -9.20 -3.09 -44.82
C ALA A 5 -8.03 -3.28 -43.82
N GLU A 6 -7.06 -4.17 -44.04
CA GLU A 6 -5.98 -4.05 -45.04
C GLU A 6 -5.02 -2.90 -44.71
N ASN A 7 -3.87 -3.22 -44.09
CA ASN A 7 -2.60 -2.61 -44.50
C ASN A 7 -1.40 -3.44 -44.02
N GLN A 8 -0.93 -4.33 -44.89
CA GLN A 8 0.46 -4.78 -44.94
C GLN A 8 1.22 -3.83 -45.88
N LYS A 9 2.33 -3.23 -45.42
CA LYS A 9 3.43 -2.73 -46.25
C LYS A 9 4.63 -2.43 -45.33
N SER A 10 5.66 -3.27 -45.25
CA SER A 10 6.74 -3.50 -46.23
C SER A 10 7.60 -2.27 -46.49
N ALA A 11 8.83 -2.28 -45.96
CA ALA A 11 10.03 -1.58 -46.44
C ALA A 11 11.24 -2.08 -45.61
N THR A 12 12.04 -3.03 -46.10
CA THR A 12 13.28 -2.87 -46.91
C THR A 12 14.45 -2.21 -46.17
N ASP A 13 15.46 -3.05 -45.92
CA ASP A 13 16.86 -2.88 -46.33
C ASP A 13 17.51 -1.51 -46.22
N ILE A 14 18.51 -1.41 -45.33
CA ILE A 14 19.72 -0.60 -45.56
C ILE A 14 20.94 -1.42 -45.12
N SER A 15 21.71 -1.81 -46.13
CA SER A 15 23.10 -2.27 -46.05
C SER A 15 24.03 -1.19 -45.49
N ALA A 16 25.04 -1.58 -44.71
CA ALA A 16 26.35 -0.93 -44.76
C ALA A 16 27.43 -1.82 -44.11
N GLU A 17 28.17 -2.44 -45.02
CA GLU A 17 29.49 -3.02 -44.86
C GLU A 17 30.49 -1.95 -44.37
N SER A 18 31.28 -2.25 -43.34
CA SER A 18 32.54 -1.55 -43.10
C SER A 18 33.50 -2.48 -42.40
N GLY A 19 34.35 -3.12 -43.21
CA GLY A 19 35.53 -3.81 -42.74
C GLY A 19 36.53 -2.82 -42.14
N ALA A 20 37.03 -3.15 -40.95
CA ALA A 20 38.30 -2.68 -40.47
C ALA A 20 38.96 -3.84 -39.71
N GLN A 21 39.86 -4.51 -40.42
CA GLN A 21 40.84 -5.42 -39.84
C GLN A 21 41.75 -4.61 -38.91
N SER A 22 41.92 -5.05 -37.67
CA SER A 22 43.05 -4.65 -36.84
C SER A 22 43.40 -5.73 -35.83
N ALA A 23 44.67 -6.15 -35.96
CA ALA A 23 45.57 -6.62 -34.92
C ALA A 23 45.15 -7.83 -34.08
N VAL A 24 45.74 -8.96 -34.48
CA VAL A 24 46.08 -10.11 -33.64
C VAL A 24 46.76 -9.64 -32.36
N VAL A 25 46.06 -9.73 -31.23
CA VAL A 25 46.67 -9.81 -29.90
C VAL A 25 46.20 -11.11 -29.27
N SER A 26 47.11 -12.08 -29.25
CA SER A 26 46.95 -13.35 -28.56
C SER A 26 46.99 -13.11 -27.05
N THR A 27 45.86 -12.69 -26.48
CA THR A 27 45.61 -12.83 -25.06
C THR A 27 45.02 -14.21 -24.82
N LYS A 28 45.82 -15.07 -24.20
CA LYS A 28 45.44 -16.36 -23.63
C LYS A 28 44.20 -16.16 -22.74
N THR A 29 43.02 -16.36 -23.32
CA THR A 29 41.74 -16.29 -22.63
C THR A 29 41.76 -17.37 -21.55
N PRO A 30 41.59 -17.04 -20.26
CA PRO A 30 41.38 -18.08 -19.26
C PRO A 30 40.13 -18.84 -19.69
N ALA A 31 40.25 -20.17 -19.76
CA ALA A 31 39.17 -21.07 -20.14
C ALA A 31 37.87 -20.54 -19.55
N SER A 32 37.00 -20.03 -20.43
CA SER A 32 35.65 -19.66 -20.06
C SER A 32 35.05 -20.93 -19.50
N VAL A 33 34.96 -21.01 -18.17
CA VAL A 33 34.15 -22.02 -17.51
C VAL A 33 32.76 -21.76 -18.05
N THR A 34 32.37 -22.56 -19.05
CA THR A 34 31.01 -22.66 -19.55
C THR A 34 30.21 -23.20 -18.37
N ARG A 35 29.83 -22.29 -17.47
CA ARG A 35 28.98 -22.55 -16.33
C ARG A 35 27.71 -23.12 -16.93
N GLY A 36 27.56 -24.43 -16.80
CA GLY A 36 26.53 -25.19 -17.48
C GLY A 36 25.19 -24.49 -17.40
N SER A 37 24.65 -24.12 -18.56
CA SER A 37 23.30 -23.59 -18.78
C SER A 37 22.20 -24.64 -18.49
N VAL A 38 22.50 -25.63 -17.66
CA VAL A 38 21.72 -26.86 -17.51
C VAL A 38 21.46 -27.07 -16.02
N ARG A 39 20.51 -26.32 -15.45
CA ARG A 39 19.70 -26.68 -14.25
C ARG A 39 18.81 -25.56 -13.70
N THR A 40 18.87 -24.35 -14.23
CA THR A 40 17.92 -23.28 -13.88
C THR A 40 16.50 -23.53 -14.40
N SER A 41 16.32 -24.39 -15.42
CA SER A 41 15.00 -24.67 -16.01
C SER A 41 14.05 -25.42 -15.07
N ASP A 42 14.54 -26.44 -14.36
CA ASP A 42 13.67 -27.33 -13.60
C ASP A 42 13.16 -26.70 -12.30
N TYR A 43 14.00 -25.89 -11.65
CA TYR A 43 13.59 -25.17 -10.45
C TYR A 43 12.53 -24.11 -10.76
N VAL A 44 12.74 -23.30 -11.80
CA VAL A 44 11.77 -22.25 -12.22
C VAL A 44 10.45 -22.88 -12.63
N LYS A 45 10.48 -23.99 -13.38
CA LYS A 45 9.26 -24.71 -13.78
C LYS A 45 8.49 -25.26 -12.57
N ARG A 46 9.19 -25.82 -11.57
CA ARG A 46 8.56 -26.30 -10.32
C ARG A 46 7.94 -25.15 -9.52
N LEU A 47 8.59 -23.99 -9.50
CA LEU A 47 8.06 -22.81 -8.82
C LEU A 47 6.78 -22.31 -9.51
N GLN A 48 6.77 -22.22 -10.85
CA GLN A 48 5.61 -21.82 -11.64
C GLN A 48 4.42 -22.77 -11.42
N ILE A 49 4.65 -24.09 -11.44
CA ILE A 49 3.59 -25.08 -11.19
C ILE A 49 2.97 -24.91 -9.79
N ARG A 50 3.79 -24.62 -8.77
CA ARG A 50 3.28 -24.36 -7.41
C ARG A 50 2.44 -23.09 -7.36
N GLN A 51 2.88 -22.02 -8.03
CA GLN A 51 2.14 -20.77 -8.09
C GLN A 51 0.80 -20.94 -8.82
N GLU A 52 0.78 -21.63 -9.95
CA GLU A 52 -0.45 -21.93 -10.70
C GLU A 52 -1.43 -22.75 -9.85
N TYR A 53 -0.93 -23.74 -9.12
CA TYR A 53 -1.76 -24.56 -8.24
C TYR A 53 -2.35 -23.76 -7.07
N GLN A 54 -1.57 -22.85 -6.47
CA GLN A 54 -2.08 -21.96 -5.43
C GLN A 54 -3.12 -20.99 -5.97
N LEU A 55 -2.89 -20.38 -7.13
CA LEU A 55 -3.90 -19.52 -7.78
C LEU A 55 -5.20 -20.27 -8.05
N LEU A 56 -5.11 -21.49 -8.58
CA LEU A 56 -6.29 -22.32 -8.83
C LEU A 56 -7.05 -22.63 -7.54
N LYS A 57 -6.35 -22.98 -6.45
CA LYS A 57 -6.94 -23.18 -5.13
C LYS A 57 -7.65 -21.93 -4.64
N THR A 58 -7.00 -20.77 -4.71
CA THR A 58 -7.59 -19.51 -4.28
C THR A 58 -8.87 -19.20 -5.06
N HIS A 59 -8.87 -19.39 -6.39
CA HIS A 59 -10.04 -19.14 -7.23
C HIS A 59 -11.21 -20.07 -6.86
N VAL A 60 -10.93 -21.36 -6.60
CA VAL A 60 -11.95 -22.33 -6.18
C VAL A 60 -12.51 -21.97 -4.80
N ILE A 61 -11.65 -21.69 -3.82
CA ILE A 61 -12.07 -21.32 -2.46
C ILE A 61 -12.90 -20.04 -2.49
N PHE A 62 -12.46 -19.03 -3.25
CA PHE A 62 -13.16 -17.77 -3.39
C PHE A 62 -14.54 -17.97 -4.04
N GLY A 63 -14.61 -18.65 -5.18
CA GLY A 63 -15.87 -18.90 -5.88
C GLY A 63 -16.86 -19.70 -5.04
N LEU A 64 -16.36 -20.69 -4.28
CA LEU A 64 -17.19 -21.53 -3.41
C LEU A 64 -17.70 -20.75 -2.19
N THR A 65 -16.85 -19.98 -1.53
CA THR A 65 -17.26 -19.15 -0.37
C THR A 65 -18.24 -18.05 -0.77
N MET A 66 -17.99 -17.36 -1.89
CA MET A 66 -18.87 -16.33 -2.41
C MET A 66 -20.21 -16.92 -2.86
N GLY A 67 -20.17 -18.02 -3.63
CA GLY A 67 -21.37 -18.73 -4.07
C GLY A 67 -22.22 -19.20 -2.88
N TRP A 68 -21.60 -19.77 -1.86
CA TRP A 68 -22.29 -20.17 -0.62
C TRP A 68 -22.91 -18.99 0.13
N MET A 69 -22.19 -17.87 0.28
CA MET A 69 -22.74 -16.68 0.92
C MET A 69 -23.95 -16.14 0.17
N LEU A 70 -23.90 -16.10 -1.17
CA LEU A 70 -25.03 -15.65 -1.98
C LEU A 70 -26.22 -16.61 -1.92
N THR A 71 -26.00 -17.93 -2.00
CA THR A 71 -27.10 -18.90 -1.91
C THR A 71 -27.75 -18.85 -0.54
N LEU A 72 -26.97 -18.75 0.54
CA LEU A 72 -27.50 -18.71 1.90
C LEU A 72 -28.26 -17.41 2.16
N THR A 73 -27.74 -16.26 1.71
CA THR A 73 -28.42 -14.97 1.80
C THR A 73 -29.70 -14.92 0.96
N GLY A 74 -29.65 -15.43 -0.28
CA GLY A 74 -30.78 -15.50 -1.19
C GLY A 74 -31.86 -16.45 -0.68
N ALA A 75 -31.49 -17.63 -0.18
CA ALA A 75 -32.40 -18.59 0.43
C ALA A 75 -33.05 -17.99 1.68
N PHE A 76 -32.26 -17.41 2.58
CA PHE A 76 -32.78 -16.75 3.77
C PHE A 76 -33.83 -15.70 3.42
N ARG A 77 -33.54 -14.80 2.47
CA ARG A 77 -34.51 -13.78 2.04
C ARG A 77 -35.75 -14.36 1.37
N THR A 78 -35.59 -15.36 0.51
CA THR A 78 -36.71 -15.96 -0.23
C THR A 78 -37.67 -16.69 0.72
N TYR A 79 -37.12 -17.49 1.64
CA TYR A 79 -37.92 -18.36 2.50
C TYR A 79 -38.42 -17.69 3.78
N ILE A 80 -37.68 -16.73 4.36
CA ILE A 80 -38.06 -16.10 5.64
C ILE A 80 -38.74 -14.75 5.43
N LEU A 81 -38.25 -13.92 4.51
CA LEU A 81 -38.80 -12.57 4.30
C LEU A 81 -39.90 -12.51 3.22
N MET A 82 -40.13 -13.60 2.47
CA MET A 82 -41.14 -13.68 1.40
C MET A 82 -41.10 -12.52 0.37
N GLU A 83 -39.95 -11.88 0.17
CA GLU A 83 -39.75 -10.87 -0.89
C GLU A 83 -39.47 -11.55 -2.23
N GLY A 84 -40.48 -11.74 -3.09
CA GLY A 84 -40.40 -12.71 -4.20
C GLY A 84 -39.46 -12.37 -5.37
N GLY A 85 -39.22 -11.09 -5.68
CA GLY A 85 -38.53 -10.70 -6.93
C GLY A 85 -37.00 -10.70 -6.82
N ALA A 86 -36.45 -9.86 -5.95
CA ALA A 86 -35.00 -9.66 -5.87
C ALA A 86 -34.27 -10.85 -5.21
N SER A 87 -34.92 -11.53 -4.25
CA SER A 87 -34.31 -12.64 -3.51
C SER A 87 -34.07 -13.87 -4.38
N THR A 88 -35.00 -14.19 -5.29
CA THR A 88 -34.89 -15.31 -6.23
C THR A 88 -33.77 -15.10 -7.23
N VAL A 89 -33.57 -13.87 -7.70
CA VAL A 89 -32.43 -13.50 -8.55
C VAL A 89 -31.11 -13.67 -7.81
N ILE A 90 -31.01 -13.23 -6.56
CA ILE A 90 -29.80 -13.40 -5.74
C ILE A 90 -29.48 -14.88 -5.51
N LEU A 91 -30.50 -15.69 -5.20
CA LEU A 91 -30.34 -17.13 -5.03
C LEU A 91 -29.88 -17.80 -6.34
N ALA A 92 -30.53 -17.48 -7.47
CA ALA A 92 -30.16 -18.01 -8.78
C ALA A 92 -28.72 -17.63 -9.13
N LEU A 93 -28.31 -16.39 -8.84
CA LEU A 93 -26.96 -15.91 -9.08
C LEU A 93 -25.93 -16.63 -8.20
N GLY A 94 -26.27 -16.92 -6.93
CA GLY A 94 -25.44 -17.73 -6.04
C GLY A 94 -25.24 -19.15 -6.55
N VAL A 95 -26.32 -19.81 -6.99
CA VAL A 95 -26.24 -21.17 -7.56
C VAL A 95 -25.44 -21.16 -8.86
N ALA A 96 -25.66 -20.19 -9.74
CA ALA A 96 -24.89 -20.01 -10.96
C ALA A 96 -23.38 -19.83 -10.65
N PHE A 97 -23.04 -19.03 -9.64
CA PHE A 97 -21.66 -18.86 -9.17
C PHE A 97 -21.02 -20.17 -8.73
N LEU A 98 -21.74 -21.01 -7.97
CA LEU A 98 -21.24 -22.32 -7.55
C LEU A 98 -21.00 -23.25 -8.75
N VAL A 99 -21.93 -23.29 -9.69
CA VAL A 99 -21.82 -24.12 -10.91
C VAL A 99 -20.64 -23.66 -11.77
N ILE A 100 -20.49 -22.35 -12.00
CA ILE A 100 -19.38 -21.78 -12.77
C ILE A 100 -18.04 -22.09 -12.08
N THR A 101 -17.97 -21.98 -10.76
CA THR A 101 -16.74 -22.30 -10.00
C THR A 101 -16.32 -23.76 -10.19
N LEU A 102 -17.29 -24.68 -10.26
CA LEU A 102 -17.03 -26.10 -10.43
C LEU A 102 -16.60 -26.46 -11.86
N ILE A 103 -17.22 -25.84 -12.88
CA ILE A 103 -16.95 -26.13 -14.29
C ILE A 103 -15.68 -25.42 -14.79
N SER A 104 -15.51 -24.15 -14.43
CA SER A 104 -14.43 -23.31 -14.94
C SER A 104 -13.95 -22.32 -13.87
N PRO A 105 -13.11 -22.79 -12.91
CA PRO A 105 -12.58 -21.92 -11.85
C PRO A 105 -11.72 -20.78 -12.40
N ASN A 106 -11.15 -20.93 -13.60
CA ASN A 106 -10.33 -19.87 -14.20
C ASN A 106 -11.14 -18.59 -14.51
N GLN A 107 -12.44 -18.72 -14.81
CA GLN A 107 -13.30 -17.56 -15.03
C GLN A 107 -13.54 -16.75 -13.75
N MET A 108 -13.32 -17.34 -12.56
CA MET A 108 -13.43 -16.62 -11.28
C MET A 108 -12.26 -15.66 -11.01
N ALA A 109 -11.19 -15.71 -11.81
CA ALA A 109 -10.09 -14.75 -11.69
C ALA A 109 -10.56 -13.30 -11.85
N TYR A 110 -11.49 -13.05 -12.78
CA TYR A 110 -11.99 -11.70 -13.07
C TYR A 110 -12.77 -11.09 -11.89
N PRO A 111 -13.85 -11.71 -11.37
CA PRO A 111 -14.58 -11.15 -10.24
C PRO A 111 -13.72 -11.04 -8.98
N GLN A 112 -12.78 -11.98 -8.76
CA GLN A 112 -11.86 -11.91 -7.63
C GLN A 112 -10.95 -10.68 -7.71
N ASN A 113 -10.34 -10.42 -8.86
CA ASN A 113 -9.46 -9.26 -9.04
C ASN A 113 -10.24 -7.95 -8.86
N LEU A 114 -11.45 -7.88 -9.39
CA LEU A 114 -12.32 -6.71 -9.23
C LEU A 114 -12.67 -6.45 -7.76
N LEU A 115 -13.08 -7.49 -7.03
CA LEU A 115 -13.37 -7.38 -5.60
C LEU A 115 -12.13 -7.03 -4.78
N LYS A 116 -10.97 -7.58 -5.14
CA LYS A 116 -9.68 -7.24 -4.51
C LYS A 116 -9.37 -5.76 -4.70
N THR A 117 -9.48 -5.23 -5.92
CA THR A 117 -9.26 -3.80 -6.19
C THR A 117 -10.23 -2.92 -5.40
N ILE A 118 -11.51 -3.30 -5.32
CA ILE A 118 -12.49 -2.57 -4.51
C ILE A 118 -12.11 -2.64 -3.03
N ALA A 119 -11.75 -3.81 -2.51
CA ALA A 119 -11.38 -3.99 -1.12
C ALA A 119 -10.11 -3.20 -0.76
N GLU A 120 -9.11 -3.18 -1.64
CA GLU A 120 -7.89 -2.38 -1.47
C GLU A 120 -8.19 -0.88 -1.51
N PHE A 121 -9.05 -0.45 -2.44
CA PHE A 121 -9.51 0.93 -2.53
C PHE A 121 -10.24 1.34 -1.24
N VAL A 122 -11.31 0.62 -0.88
CA VAL A 122 -12.10 0.89 0.33
C VAL A 122 -11.22 0.84 1.57
N GLY A 123 -10.36 -0.16 1.71
CA GLY A 123 -9.41 -0.28 2.82
C GLY A 123 -8.48 0.93 2.92
N THR A 124 -7.93 1.39 1.79
CA THR A 124 -7.04 2.57 1.75
C THR A 124 -7.78 3.85 2.16
N TYR A 125 -8.97 4.09 1.62
CA TYR A 125 -9.73 5.30 1.93
C TYR A 125 -10.29 5.29 3.36
N LEU A 126 -10.78 4.14 3.82
CA LEU A 126 -11.27 3.98 5.18
C LEU A 126 -10.14 4.16 6.18
N PHE A 127 -8.96 3.57 5.93
CA PHE A 127 -7.78 3.77 6.76
C PHE A 127 -7.34 5.23 6.77
N LYS A 128 -7.24 5.89 5.61
CA LYS A 128 -6.93 7.33 5.52
C LYS A 128 -7.95 8.18 6.28
N GLY A 129 -9.24 7.88 6.15
CA GLY A 129 -10.31 8.58 6.83
C GLY A 129 -10.21 8.46 8.35
N VAL A 130 -10.02 7.25 8.86
CA VAL A 130 -9.82 6.99 10.29
C VAL A 130 -8.57 7.72 10.80
N LEU A 131 -7.45 7.63 10.07
CA LEU A 131 -6.20 8.30 10.45
C LEU A 131 -6.37 9.83 10.48
N SER A 132 -7.05 10.39 9.48
CA SER A 132 -7.35 11.82 9.40
C SER A 132 -8.25 12.27 10.55
N LEU A 133 -9.26 11.47 10.90
CA LEU A 133 -10.18 11.78 11.99
C LEU A 133 -9.46 11.78 13.33
N VAL A 134 -8.62 10.78 13.60
CA VAL A 134 -7.80 10.74 14.81
C VAL A 134 -6.81 11.90 14.84
N TYR A 135 -6.12 12.18 13.74
CA TYR A 135 -5.22 13.33 13.63
C TYR A 135 -5.94 14.62 14.01
N PHE A 136 -7.13 14.86 13.44
CA PHE A 136 -7.91 16.06 13.72
C PHE A 136 -8.38 16.13 15.18
N LEU A 137 -8.84 15.01 15.74
CA LEU A 137 -9.30 14.94 17.14
C LEU A 137 -8.18 15.09 18.17
N THR A 138 -6.95 14.76 17.81
CA THR A 138 -5.82 14.72 18.76
C THR A 138 -4.93 15.94 18.63
N ILE A 139 -4.49 16.25 17.41
CA ILE A 139 -3.49 17.29 17.16
C ILE A 139 -4.11 18.68 17.11
N LEU A 140 -5.33 18.82 16.57
CA LEU A 140 -5.98 20.12 16.48
C LEU A 140 -6.29 20.73 17.86
N PRO A 141 -6.94 20.03 18.81
CA PRO A 141 -7.16 20.63 20.13
C PRO A 141 -5.85 20.89 20.87
N ALA A 142 -4.85 20.01 20.73
CA ALA A 142 -3.55 20.22 21.36
C ALA A 142 -2.84 21.46 20.78
N GLY A 143 -2.91 21.66 19.46
CA GLY A 143 -2.41 22.86 18.78
C GLY A 143 -3.15 24.13 19.19
N LEU A 144 -4.49 24.08 19.31
CA LEU A 144 -5.28 25.21 19.80
C LEU A 144 -4.98 25.56 21.27
N ILE A 145 -4.79 24.55 22.13
CA ILE A 145 -4.41 24.76 23.53
C ILE A 145 -3.02 25.40 23.59
N TYR A 146 -2.08 24.93 22.79
CA TYR A 146 -0.73 25.51 22.69
C TYR A 146 -0.78 26.96 22.20
N GLN A 147 -1.54 27.24 21.15
CA GLN A 147 -1.73 28.59 20.63
C GLN A 147 -2.35 29.52 21.68
N LYS A 148 -3.30 29.03 22.49
CA LYS A 148 -3.92 29.79 23.57
C LYS A 148 -2.96 30.04 24.74
N LYS A 149 -2.15 29.05 25.12
CA LYS A 149 -1.16 29.18 26.21
C LYS A 149 0.01 30.10 25.84
N ASN A 150 0.50 30.00 24.61
CA ASN A 150 1.66 30.77 24.15
C ASN A 150 1.26 32.07 23.43
N GLY A 151 -0.02 32.46 23.51
CA GLY A 151 -0.49 33.78 23.10
C GLY A 151 -0.37 34.03 21.61
N GLY A 152 -1.00 33.22 20.74
CA GLY A 152 -1.38 33.59 19.38
C GLY A 152 -0.31 34.28 18.50
N VAL A 153 0.98 34.03 18.74
CA VAL A 153 2.05 34.77 18.07
C VAL A 153 2.10 34.31 16.60
N PRO A 154 1.82 35.19 15.63
CA PRO A 154 1.70 34.77 14.23
C PRO A 154 3.05 34.35 13.64
N PHE A 155 3.03 33.31 12.79
CA PHE A 155 4.18 32.83 12.01
C PHE A 155 4.46 33.78 10.83
N TYR A 156 4.93 35.00 11.09
CA TYR A 156 5.49 35.84 10.03
C TYR A 156 7.01 35.69 10.03
N SER A 157 7.57 35.16 8.94
CA SER A 157 9.01 35.19 8.65
C SER A 157 9.26 36.23 7.57
N TRP A 158 10.18 37.16 7.82
CA TRP A 158 10.65 38.13 6.83
C TRP A 158 12.02 37.68 6.32
N THR A 159 12.23 37.71 5.01
CA THR A 159 13.49 37.30 4.37
C THR A 159 14.58 38.35 4.45
N ASP A 160 14.24 39.64 4.54
CA ASP A 160 15.19 40.70 4.18
C ASP A 160 15.46 41.72 5.30
N GLU A 161 14.46 42.39 5.90
CA GLU A 161 14.69 43.30 7.03
C GLU A 161 13.44 43.49 7.92
N LYS A 162 13.62 43.48 9.24
CA LYS A 162 12.57 43.70 10.26
C LYS A 162 12.05 45.14 10.17
N PRO A 163 10.74 45.39 9.97
CA PRO A 163 10.17 46.72 10.08
C PRO A 163 10.37 47.27 11.51
N ALA A 164 10.98 48.44 11.65
CA ALA A 164 11.47 48.96 12.93
C ALA A 164 10.37 49.36 13.95
N THR A 165 9.10 49.38 13.54
CA THR A 165 8.00 49.97 14.32
C THR A 165 6.71 49.16 14.18
N ILE A 166 6.70 47.96 14.76
CA ILE A 166 5.45 47.23 15.02
C ILE A 166 5.26 47.20 16.54
N GLU A 167 4.39 48.08 17.07
CA GLU A 167 3.92 47.99 18.45
C GLU A 167 3.23 46.64 18.67
N GLY A 168 3.71 45.87 19.66
CA GLY A 168 3.24 44.52 19.96
C GLY A 168 4.22 43.40 19.56
N TRP A 169 5.38 43.71 18.98
CA TRP A 169 6.40 42.71 18.65
C TRP A 169 7.25 42.36 19.88
N ALA A 170 7.09 41.12 20.37
CA ALA A 170 8.05 40.49 21.27
C ALA A 170 8.98 39.60 20.41
N ASP A 171 10.30 39.79 20.51
CA ASP A 171 11.25 38.94 19.80
C ASP A 171 11.04 37.50 20.24
N LYS A 172 10.61 36.66 19.29
CA LYS A 172 10.44 35.23 19.51
C LYS A 172 11.82 34.61 19.62
N ILE A 173 12.35 34.53 20.84
CA ILE A 173 13.48 33.66 21.15
C ILE A 173 12.97 32.25 20.94
N SER A 174 13.18 31.70 19.74
CA SER A 174 12.91 30.30 19.47
C SER A 174 13.75 29.47 20.44
N SER A 175 13.10 28.67 21.29
CA SER A 175 13.75 27.77 22.23
C SER A 175 14.79 26.85 21.56
N ASP A 176 14.73 26.69 20.23
CA ASP A 176 15.67 25.95 19.39
C ASP A 176 17.07 26.57 19.30
N GLU A 177 17.23 27.88 19.54
CA GLU A 177 18.57 28.49 19.56
C GLU A 177 19.33 28.15 20.85
N LYS A 178 18.62 27.77 21.93
CA LYS A 178 19.22 27.39 23.20
C LYS A 178 19.67 25.91 23.22
N THR A 179 19.14 25.07 22.34
CA THR A 179 19.43 23.62 22.29
C THR A 179 20.37 23.21 21.16
N LYS A 180 20.65 24.06 20.15
CA LYS A 180 21.72 23.80 19.16
C LYS A 180 23.12 23.63 19.76
N SER A 181 23.32 23.94 21.05
CA SER A 181 24.58 23.70 21.76
C SER A 181 24.67 22.33 22.47
N ALA A 182 23.62 21.50 22.48
CA ALA A 182 23.66 20.19 23.12
C ALA A 182 23.83 19.07 22.07
N GLY A 183 25.07 18.90 21.61
CA GLY A 183 25.47 17.84 20.70
C GLY A 183 25.15 16.46 21.25
N SER A 184 24.07 15.85 20.77
CA SER A 184 23.81 14.42 20.98
C SER A 184 23.59 13.75 19.64
N ASP A 185 24.73 13.35 19.03
CA ASP A 185 24.80 12.33 17.99
C ASP A 185 24.39 10.97 18.58
N LEU A 186 23.11 10.85 18.95
CA LEU A 186 22.55 9.57 19.32
C LEU A 186 22.30 8.75 18.04
N PRO A 187 22.55 7.43 18.06
CA PRO A 187 22.25 6.53 16.95
C PRO A 187 20.80 6.69 16.48
N SER A 188 20.52 6.59 15.19
CA SER A 188 19.16 6.80 14.62
C SER A 188 18.06 5.96 15.28
N TRP A 189 18.41 4.79 15.84
CA TRP A 189 17.50 3.94 16.64
C TRP A 189 17.02 4.61 17.94
N LEU A 190 17.82 5.49 18.56
CA LEU A 190 17.53 6.19 19.83
C LEU A 190 16.80 7.53 19.64
N GLN A 191 16.63 7.99 18.40
CA GLN A 191 15.88 9.22 18.10
C GLN A 191 14.45 9.28 18.68
N PRO A 192 13.65 8.18 18.73
CA PRO A 192 12.32 8.22 19.33
C PRO A 192 12.37 8.58 20.83
N LEU A 193 13.46 8.21 21.50
CA LEU A 193 13.65 8.42 22.93
C LEU A 193 14.00 9.89 23.24
N GLN A 194 14.69 10.57 22.33
CA GLN A 194 14.90 12.02 22.39
C GLN A 194 13.59 12.80 22.31
N VAL A 195 12.64 12.37 21.47
CA VAL A 195 11.31 13.00 21.36
C VAL A 195 10.57 12.92 22.70
N ILE A 196 10.59 11.76 23.36
CA ILE A 196 9.96 11.58 24.68
C ILE A 196 10.66 12.44 25.74
N SER A 197 11.99 12.44 25.76
CA SER A 197 12.78 13.25 26.71
C SER A 197 12.51 14.75 26.55
N TYR A 198 12.37 15.23 25.31
CA TYR A 198 12.03 16.61 25.01
C TYR A 198 10.70 17.04 25.65
N PHE A 199 9.66 16.21 25.54
CA PHE A 199 8.34 16.50 26.14
C PHE A 199 8.37 16.50 27.67
N ILE A 200 9.17 15.63 28.28
CA ILE A 200 9.37 15.59 29.73
C ILE A 200 10.08 16.87 30.21
N LEU A 201 11.13 17.28 29.51
CA LEU A 201 11.93 18.47 29.83
C LEU A 201 11.13 19.77 29.73
N HIS A 202 10.21 19.87 28.77
CA HIS A 202 9.41 21.08 28.53
C HIS A 202 8.06 21.09 29.29
N SER A 203 7.79 20.10 30.15
CA SER A 203 6.55 20.00 30.94
C SER A 203 5.26 19.96 30.09
N GLU A 204 5.36 19.60 28.81
CA GLU A 204 4.22 19.48 27.89
C GLU A 204 3.56 18.11 27.97
N MET A 205 3.23 17.69 29.20
CA MET A 205 2.72 16.36 29.55
C MET A 205 1.39 16.02 28.88
N ILE A 206 0.65 17.02 28.35
CA ILE A 206 -0.61 16.83 27.60
C ILE A 206 -0.38 16.18 26.23
N PHE A 207 0.79 16.36 25.61
CA PHE A 207 1.10 15.77 24.31
C PHE A 207 1.56 14.31 24.42
N LEU A 208 2.03 13.88 25.59
CA LEU A 208 2.46 12.50 25.83
C LEU A 208 1.34 11.46 25.63
N PRO A 209 0.12 11.59 26.22
CA PRO A 209 -0.96 10.65 25.97
C PRO A 209 -1.43 10.68 24.51
N CYS A 210 -1.38 11.83 23.85
CA CYS A 210 -1.68 11.97 22.42
C CYS A 210 -0.69 11.16 21.57
N LEU A 211 0.62 11.27 21.85
CA LEU A 211 1.66 10.51 21.16
C LEU A 211 1.52 9.01 21.39
N ILE A 212 1.26 8.58 22.63
CA ILE A 212 1.03 7.17 22.96
C ILE A 212 -0.19 6.63 22.20
N LEU A 213 -1.29 7.39 22.14
CA LEU A 213 -2.50 6.99 21.42
C LEU A 213 -2.24 6.85 19.92
N LEU A 214 -1.51 7.79 19.32
CA LEU A 214 -1.16 7.77 17.91
C LEU A 214 -0.23 6.59 17.58
N LEU A 215 0.71 6.26 18.47
CA LEU A 215 1.59 5.10 18.35
C LEU A 215 0.81 3.79 18.48
N LEU A 216 -0.08 3.67 19.47
CA LEU A 216 -0.98 2.52 19.61
C LEU A 216 -1.86 2.35 18.38
N LEU A 217 -2.42 3.43 17.85
CA LEU A 217 -3.26 3.37 16.67
C LEU A 217 -2.45 2.99 15.42
N GLY A 218 -1.24 3.52 15.26
CA GLY A 218 -0.33 3.10 14.20
C GLY A 218 0.03 1.62 14.30
N LEU A 219 0.32 1.13 15.51
CA LEU A 219 0.59 -0.27 15.77
C LEU A 219 -0.62 -1.15 15.45
N ILE A 220 -1.82 -0.77 15.91
CA ILE A 220 -3.08 -1.44 15.58
C ILE A 220 -3.30 -1.42 14.07
N GLY A 221 -3.02 -0.32 13.39
CA GLY A 221 -3.10 -0.21 11.93
C GLY A 221 -2.19 -1.21 11.23
N ILE A 222 -0.93 -1.32 11.67
CA ILE A 222 0.02 -2.32 11.17
C ILE A 222 -0.49 -3.73 11.45
N PHE A 223 -1.03 -4.00 12.63
CA PHE A 223 -1.62 -5.29 12.97
C PHE A 223 -2.85 -5.62 12.13
N VAL A 224 -3.75 -4.67 11.91
CA VAL A 224 -4.93 -4.86 11.07
C VAL A 224 -4.50 -5.09 9.62
N GLN A 225 -3.53 -4.33 9.11
CA GLN A 225 -3.02 -4.49 7.76
C GLN A 225 -2.32 -5.86 7.59
N SER A 226 -1.43 -6.22 8.53
CA SER A 226 -0.71 -7.50 8.50
C SER A 226 -1.59 -8.71 8.80
N SER A 227 -2.59 -8.57 9.68
CA SER A 227 -3.57 -9.62 10.00
C SER A 227 -4.61 -9.77 8.91
N ALA A 228 -5.06 -8.69 8.26
CA ALA A 228 -5.88 -8.79 7.06
C ALA A 228 -5.09 -9.41 5.89
N LEU A 229 -3.79 -9.15 5.80
CA LEU A 229 -2.87 -9.80 4.85
C LEU A 229 -2.52 -11.24 5.25
N ALA A 230 -2.59 -11.62 6.53
CA ALA A 230 -2.16 -12.94 6.99
C ALA A 230 -2.95 -14.11 6.36
N PRO A 231 -4.30 -14.08 6.23
CA PRO A 231 -5.04 -15.06 5.45
C PRO A 231 -4.62 -15.10 3.98
N PHE A 232 -4.27 -13.95 3.39
CA PHE A 232 -3.80 -13.88 2.00
C PHE A 232 -2.37 -14.42 1.82
N ILE A 233 -1.51 -14.29 2.83
CA ILE A 233 -0.15 -14.85 2.84
C ILE A 233 -0.18 -16.35 3.12
N TYR A 234 -1.00 -16.81 4.08
CA TYR A 234 -1.14 -18.24 4.38
C TYR A 234 -1.86 -19.02 3.27
N THR A 235 -2.65 -18.37 2.42
CA THR A 235 -3.20 -18.99 1.21
C THR A 235 -2.22 -19.00 0.02
N LEU A 236 -1.09 -18.29 0.13
CA LEU A 236 -0.04 -18.23 -0.90
C LEU A 236 1.07 -19.29 -0.69
N PHE A 237 1.13 -19.92 0.48
CA PHE A 237 2.05 -21.04 0.80
C PHE A 237 1.33 -22.38 0.83
#